data_AF-B1L663-F1
#
_entry.id   AF-B1L663-F1
#
_cell.length_a   1.000
_cell.length_b   1.000
_cell.length_c   1.000
_cell.angle_alpha   90.00
_cell.angle_beta   90.00
_cell.angle_gamma   90.00
#
_symmetry.space_group_name_H-M   'P 1'
#
loop_
_entity.id
_entity.type
_entity.pdbx_description
1 polymer ?
#
loop_
_entity_poly.entity_id
_entity_poly.type
_entity_poly.pdbx_seq_one_letter_code
_entity_poly.pdbx_strand_id
1 'polypeptide(L)'
;MTKKRKNRGRKLGGSGHERTVQCSQCGRVIPADKAVKVTRWTSPVGGSLGKDLERQGAYISKRLETRYYCVSCAVYLGIVRPRAEEERKEALPINKPYTKKQVSNLPLKFLKV
;
A
#
# COMPACT_ATOMS: atom_id res chain seq x y z
N MET A 1 8.94 18.76 -24.25
CA MET A 1 7.72 18.21 -23.61
C MET A 1 8.00 17.92 -22.14
N THR A 2 7.20 18.46 -21.23
CA THR A 2 7.42 18.33 -19.78
C THR A 2 7.07 16.92 -19.31
N LYS A 3 7.92 16.32 -18.47
CA LYS A 3 7.76 14.94 -17.99
C LYS A 3 7.76 14.89 -16.47
N LYS A 4 6.58 14.68 -15.88
CA LYS A 4 6.39 14.62 -14.41
C LYS A 4 7.19 13.50 -13.72
N ARG A 5 7.42 12.36 -14.37
CA ARG A 5 8.16 11.21 -13.80
C ARG A 5 9.09 10.60 -14.83
N LYS A 6 10.36 10.34 -14.48
CA LYS A 6 11.36 9.68 -15.36
C LYS A 6 10.86 8.32 -15.90
N ASN A 7 10.13 7.56 -15.09
CA ASN A 7 9.57 6.26 -15.47
C ASN A 7 8.16 6.32 -16.11
N ARG A 8 7.60 7.52 -16.37
CA ARG A 8 6.22 7.71 -16.86
C ARG A 8 5.13 7.06 -15.97
N GLY A 9 5.47 6.71 -14.72
CA GLY A 9 4.58 5.98 -13.81
C GLY A 9 4.47 4.49 -14.06
N ARG A 10 5.43 3.89 -14.79
CA ARG A 10 5.53 2.44 -15.05
C ARG A 10 6.77 1.86 -14.37
N LYS A 11 6.74 0.57 -14.05
CA LYS A 11 7.89 -0.19 -13.52
C LYS A 11 8.66 -0.96 -14.61
N LEU A 12 8.41 -0.62 -15.87
CA LEU A 12 8.94 -1.30 -17.04
C LEU A 12 10.46 -1.10 -17.16
N GLY A 13 11.21 -2.21 -17.15
CA GLY A 13 12.67 -2.21 -17.34
C GLY A 13 13.03 -2.57 -18.78
N GLY A 14 13.20 -1.56 -19.65
CA GLY A 14 13.64 -1.73 -21.04
C GLY A 14 12.69 -2.48 -21.99
N SER A 15 11.71 -3.20 -21.46
CA SER A 15 10.68 -3.90 -22.22
C SER A 15 9.72 -2.92 -22.89
N GLY A 16 9.12 -3.30 -24.03
CA GLY A 16 8.12 -2.48 -24.72
C GLY A 16 6.70 -2.67 -24.20
N HIS A 17 6.33 -3.92 -23.90
CA HIS A 17 4.98 -4.32 -23.47
C HIS A 17 5.04 -5.25 -22.26
N GLU A 18 4.02 -5.18 -21.39
CA GLU A 18 3.83 -6.11 -20.29
C GLU A 18 2.38 -6.58 -20.27
N ARG A 19 2.16 -7.80 -19.75
CA ARG A 19 0.84 -8.40 -19.57
C ARG A 19 -0.15 -7.45 -18.90
N THR A 20 -1.40 -7.53 -19.32
CA THR A 20 -2.50 -6.79 -18.70
C THR A 20 -3.10 -7.56 -17.53
N VAL A 21 -3.58 -6.81 -16.53
CA VAL A 21 -4.29 -7.31 -15.35
C VAL A 21 -5.60 -6.55 -15.18
N GLN A 22 -6.59 -7.20 -14.57
CA GLN A 22 -7.87 -6.58 -14.25
C GLN A 22 -7.81 -5.88 -12.89
N CYS A 23 -8.39 -4.68 -12.79
CA CYS A 23 -8.55 -4.01 -11.51
C CYS A 23 -9.58 -4.72 -10.65
N SER A 24 -9.21 -5.08 -9.42
CA SER A 24 -10.11 -5.79 -8.49
C SER A 24 -11.37 -5.00 -8.10
N GLN A 25 -11.33 -3.66 -8.16
CA GLN A 25 -12.48 -2.81 -7.81
C GLN A 25 -13.39 -2.47 -8.99
N CYS A 26 -12.83 -1.89 -10.07
CA CYS A 26 -13.61 -1.37 -11.19
C CYS A 26 -13.61 -2.28 -12.43
N GLY A 27 -12.90 -3.41 -12.42
CA GLY A 27 -12.83 -4.33 -13.56
C GLY A 27 -12.11 -3.78 -14.80
N ARG A 28 -11.46 -2.61 -14.71
CA ARG A 28 -10.72 -2.02 -15.84
C ARG A 28 -9.44 -2.83 -16.13
N VAL A 29 -9.16 -3.05 -17.41
CA VAL A 29 -7.90 -3.63 -17.90
C VAL A 29 -6.77 -2.61 -17.80
N ILE A 30 -5.69 -2.94 -17.08
CA ILE A 30 -4.50 -2.07 -16.89
C ILE A 30 -3.25 -2.91 -17.14
N PRO A 31 -2.18 -2.35 -17.73
CA PRO A 31 -0.92 -3.07 -17.84
C PRO A 31 -0.28 -3.28 -16.45
N ALA A 32 0.33 -4.45 -16.22
CA ALA A 32 0.78 -4.88 -14.90
C ALA A 32 1.83 -3.93 -14.28
N ASP A 33 2.73 -3.35 -15.09
CA ASP A 33 3.72 -2.34 -14.70
C ASP A 33 3.12 -1.08 -14.07
N LYS A 34 1.90 -0.72 -14.49
CA LYS A 34 1.19 0.49 -14.07
C LYS A 34 0.22 0.21 -12.92
N ALA A 35 -0.18 -1.05 -12.73
CA ALA A 35 -1.11 -1.42 -11.69
C ALA A 35 -0.47 -1.25 -10.29
N VAL A 36 -1.28 -0.79 -9.33
CA VAL A 36 -0.90 -0.75 -7.93
C VAL A 36 -1.14 -2.15 -7.37
N LYS A 37 -0.06 -2.91 -7.18
CA LYS A 37 -0.07 -4.24 -6.58
C LYS A 37 -0.07 -4.12 -5.06
N VAL A 38 -1.09 -4.67 -4.41
CA VAL A 38 -1.17 -4.78 -2.95
C VAL A 38 -1.29 -6.25 -2.60
N THR A 39 -0.33 -6.75 -1.84
CA THR A 39 -0.36 -8.11 -1.32
C THR A 39 -0.63 -8.04 0.17
N ARG A 40 -1.66 -8.75 0.63
CA ARG A 40 -2.08 -8.77 2.03
C ARG A 40 -2.44 -10.18 2.48
N TRP A 41 -2.25 -10.46 3.76
CA TRP A 41 -2.78 -11.66 4.39
C TRP A 41 -4.26 -11.44 4.68
N THR A 42 -5.12 -12.28 4.10
CA THR A 42 -6.57 -12.26 4.33
C THR A 42 -6.95 -13.55 5.05
N SER A 43 -7.59 -13.43 6.21
CA SER A 43 -8.27 -14.54 6.89
C SER A 43 -9.77 -14.56 6.55
N PRO A 44 -10.44 -15.72 6.61
CA PRO A 44 -11.90 -15.80 6.45
C PRO A 44 -12.64 -15.02 7.54
N VAL A 45 -12.13 -15.08 8.77
CA VAL A 45 -12.67 -14.35 9.93
C VAL A 45 -11.66 -13.29 10.35
N GLY A 46 -12.11 -12.03 10.41
CA GLY A 46 -11.30 -10.90 10.82
C GLY A 46 -11.69 -10.32 12.18
N GLY A 47 -11.03 -9.24 12.58
CA GLY A 47 -11.46 -8.40 13.70
C GLY A 47 -11.34 -9.05 15.08
N SER A 48 -12.31 -8.75 15.96
CA SER A 48 -12.41 -9.31 17.32
C SER A 48 -12.74 -10.79 17.29
N LEU A 49 -13.71 -11.20 16.47
CA LEU A 49 -14.17 -12.58 16.37
C LEU A 49 -13.03 -13.55 16.03
N GLY A 50 -12.15 -13.17 15.11
CA GLY A 50 -10.98 -14.00 14.79
C GLY A 50 -10.07 -14.22 15.99
N LYS A 51 -9.88 -13.21 16.84
CA LYS A 51 -9.06 -13.32 18.06
C LYS A 51 -9.74 -14.18 19.12
N ASP A 52 -11.05 -14.04 19.27
CA ASP A 52 -11.81 -14.81 20.26
C ASP A 52 -11.84 -16.30 19.89
N LEU A 53 -12.01 -16.62 18.61
CA LEU A 53 -11.91 -17.98 18.09
C LEU A 53 -10.50 -18.56 18.23
N GLU A 54 -9.44 -17.79 17.92
CA GLU A 54 -8.06 -18.22 18.14
C GLU A 54 -7.80 -18.50 19.65
N ARG A 55 -8.34 -17.69 20.57
CA ARG A 55 -8.25 -17.94 22.02
C ARG A 55 -9.01 -19.19 22.47
N GLN A 56 -10.13 -19.50 21.83
CA GLN A 56 -10.88 -20.74 22.05
C GLN A 56 -10.18 -21.98 21.46
N GLY A 57 -9.06 -21.81 20.74
CA GLY A 57 -8.26 -22.89 20.17
C GLY A 57 -8.59 -23.21 18.70
N ALA A 58 -9.42 -22.41 18.02
CA ALA A 58 -9.71 -22.60 16.61
C ALA A 58 -8.53 -22.15 15.73
N TYR A 59 -8.11 -23.00 14.80
CA TYR A 59 -7.08 -22.66 13.82
C TYR A 59 -7.67 -21.89 12.63
N ILE A 60 -7.30 -20.62 12.49
CA ILE A 60 -7.76 -19.77 11.38
C ILE A 60 -6.66 -19.67 10.32
N SER A 61 -6.90 -20.27 9.16
CA SER A 61 -5.98 -20.17 8.02
C SER A 61 -5.92 -18.73 7.48
N LYS A 62 -4.70 -18.29 7.15
CA LYS A 62 -4.43 -16.98 6.56
C LYS A 62 -3.91 -17.21 5.14
N ARG A 63 -4.59 -16.65 4.12
CA ARG A 63 -4.17 -16.75 2.72
C ARG A 63 -3.47 -15.47 2.29
N LEU A 64 -2.39 -15.60 1.53
CA LEU A 64 -1.75 -14.47 0.86
C LEU A 64 -2.55 -14.11 -0.40
N GLU A 65 -3.20 -12.96 -0.39
CA GLU A 65 -3.98 -12.46 -1.53
C GLU A 65 -3.27 -11.27 -2.16
N THR A 66 -3.10 -11.31 -3.49
CA THR A 66 -2.55 -10.20 -4.28
C THR A 66 -3.65 -9.55 -5.09
N ARG A 67 -3.89 -8.27 -4.85
CA ARG A 67 -4.87 -7.46 -5.58
C ARG A 67 -4.17 -6.43 -6.46
N TYR A 68 -4.77 -6.19 -7.63
CA TYR A 68 -4.30 -5.21 -8.59
C TYR A 68 -5.33 -4.07 -8.67
N TYR A 69 -4.86 -2.84 -8.49
CA TYR A 69 -5.71 -1.66 -8.55
C TYR A 69 -5.27 -0.72 -9.68
N CYS A 70 -6.25 -0.08 -10.31
CA CYS A 70 -5.99 1.07 -11.17
C CYS A 70 -5.55 2.27 -10.32
N VAL A 71 -4.82 3.21 -10.91
CA VAL A 71 -4.32 4.40 -10.19
C VAL A 71 -5.47 5.20 -9.57
N SER A 72 -6.62 5.32 -10.27
CA SER A 72 -7.79 6.04 -9.76
C SER A 72 -8.40 5.37 -8.52
N CYS A 73 -8.64 4.05 -8.56
CA CYS A 73 -9.15 3.30 -7.42
C CYS A 73 -8.17 3.29 -6.25
N ALA A 74 -6.87 3.22 -6.53
CA ALA A 74 -5.85 3.26 -5.49
C ALA A 74 -5.81 4.62 -4.76
N VAL A 75 -6.08 5.73 -5.46
CA VAL A 75 -6.20 7.06 -4.86
C VAL A 75 -7.52 7.19 -4.09
N TYR A 76 -8.63 6.74 -4.66
CA TYR A 76 -9.94 6.78 -4.00
C TYR A 76 -9.97 6.00 -2.68
N LEU A 77 -9.39 4.79 -2.67
CA LEU A 77 -9.28 3.95 -1.47
C LEU A 77 -8.17 4.42 -0.50
N GLY A 78 -7.41 5.46 -0.85
CA GLY A 78 -6.33 5.99 -0.01
C GLY A 78 -5.08 5.09 0.08
N ILE A 79 -4.97 4.06 -0.76
CA ILE A 79 -3.80 3.16 -0.84
C ILE A 79 -2.56 3.93 -1.30
N VAL A 80 -2.74 4.83 -2.28
CA VAL A 80 -1.68 5.71 -2.77
C VAL A 80 -2.14 7.15 -2.65
N ARG A 81 -1.28 8.01 -2.10
CA ARG A 81 -1.56 9.44 -1.91
C ARG A 81 -0.69 10.30 -2.83
N PRO A 82 -1.18 11.46 -3.28
CA PRO A 82 -0.32 12.47 -3.91
C PRO A 82 0.81 12.87 -2.96
N ARG A 83 2.04 12.91 -3.47
CA ARG A 83 3.27 13.26 -2.71
C ARG A 83 3.94 14.50 -3.32
N ALA A 84 4.80 15.16 -2.54
CA ALA A 84 5.67 16.24 -3.01
C ALA A 84 6.62 15.75 -4.12
N GLU A 85 7.22 16.66 -4.88
CA GLU A 85 8.06 16.27 -6.03
C GLU A 85 9.28 15.43 -5.62
N GLU A 86 9.93 15.82 -4.54
CA GLU A 86 11.13 15.14 -4.00
C GLU A 86 10.77 13.74 -3.50
N GLU A 87 9.72 13.61 -2.69
CA GLU A 87 9.23 12.34 -2.15
C GLU A 87 8.76 11.36 -3.24
N ARG A 88 8.36 11.83 -4.44
CA ARG A 88 7.97 10.94 -5.55
C ARG A 88 9.13 10.10 -6.06
N LYS A 89 10.38 10.56 -5.89
CA LYS A 89 11.58 9.85 -6.32
C LYS A 89 11.87 8.66 -5.41
N GLU A 90 11.40 8.68 -4.17
CA GLU A 90 11.55 7.59 -3.21
C GLU A 90 10.55 6.46 -3.45
N ALA A 91 11.09 5.24 -3.51
CA ALA A 91 10.33 3.99 -3.64
C ALA A 91 10.01 3.40 -2.26
N LEU A 92 9.17 4.10 -1.49
CA LEU A 92 8.68 3.60 -0.20
C LEU A 92 7.67 2.44 -0.40
N PRO A 93 7.70 1.41 0.46
CA PRO A 93 6.68 0.36 0.40
C PRO A 93 5.31 0.93 0.80
N ILE A 94 4.26 0.48 0.09
CA ILE A 94 2.87 0.91 0.34
C ILE A 94 2.44 0.57 1.77
N ASN A 95 2.86 -0.60 2.26
CA ASN A 95 2.56 -1.10 3.61
C ASN A 95 3.68 -0.75 4.60
N LYS A 96 4.23 0.46 4.57
CA LYS A 96 5.16 0.84 5.64
C LYS A 96 4.33 0.99 6.93
N PRO A 97 4.56 0.19 7.98
CA PRO A 97 3.92 0.46 9.26
C PRO A 97 4.32 1.87 9.69
N TYR A 98 3.35 2.66 10.13
CA TYR A 98 3.62 3.99 10.67
C TYR A 98 4.43 3.80 11.96
N THR A 99 5.75 3.87 11.85
CA THR A 99 6.64 4.03 13.00
C THR A 99 6.49 5.48 13.43
N LYS A 100 5.74 5.72 14.51
CA LYS A 100 5.71 7.02 15.19
C LYS A 100 7.16 7.33 15.57
N LYS A 101 7.86 8.20 14.84
CA LYS A 101 9.15 8.74 15.30
C LYS A 101 8.84 9.39 16.64
N GLN A 102 9.31 8.81 17.74
CA GLN A 102 9.26 9.49 19.03
C GLN A 102 10.04 10.79 18.85
N VAL A 103 9.36 11.92 18.98
CA VAL A 103 10.02 13.23 19.09
C VAL A 103 10.56 13.28 20.53
N SER A 104 11.58 12.47 20.84
CA SER A 104 12.10 12.30 22.19
C SER A 104 13.00 13.44 22.65
N ASN A 105 12.83 14.66 22.12
CA ASN A 105 13.60 15.83 22.51
C ASN A 105 12.69 17.07 22.66
N LEU A 106 11.53 16.93 23.31
CA LEU A 106 10.94 18.09 24.00
C LEU A 106 11.57 18.14 25.40
N PRO A 107 12.42 19.13 25.71
CA PRO A 107 13.02 19.22 27.04
C PRO A 107 11.92 19.43 28.08
N LEU A 108 11.77 18.47 28.99
CA LEU A 108 10.90 18.49 30.18
C LEU A 108 11.37 19.54 31.22
N LYS A 109 11.76 20.74 30.78
CA LYS A 109 12.23 21.82 31.65
C LYS A 109 11.14 22.82 32.05
N PHE A 110 9.91 22.68 31.54
CA PHE A 110 8.80 23.61 31.82
C PHE A 110 7.62 22.99 32.59
N LEU A 111 7.78 21.79 33.15
CA LEU A 111 6.81 21.15 34.05
C LEU A 111 7.46 20.84 35.41
N LYS A 112 8.04 21.85 36.03
CA LYS A 112 8.13 21.91 37.49
C LYS A 112 7.31 23.13 37.93
N VAL A 113 6.39 22.83 38.85
CA VAL A 113 5.59 23.72 39.70
C VAL A 113 6.39 24.94 40.15
#